data_AF-H0F9M2-F1
#
_entry.id   AF-H0F9M2-F1
#
_cell.length_a   1.000
_cell.length_b   1.000
_cell.length_c   1.000
_cell.angle_alpha   90.00
_cell.angle_beta   90.00
_cell.angle_gamma   90.00
#
_symmetry.space_group_name_H-M   'P 1'
#
loop_
_entity.id
_entity.type
_entity.pdbx_description
1 polymer ?
#
loop_
_entity_poly.entity_id
_entity_poly.type
_entity_poly.pdbx_seq_one_letter_code
_entity_poly.pdbx_strand_id
1 'polypeptide(L)'
;MQVAQYDPTKVAGQKLAKKWADLFEATRKRFREEVAEIPIADQAFRLRALGKIYERHISRGNVVGAAGVLEQAAKEVGGAFTNRREHTGAGGGPIEQKAVVVDGKEVAAAVAELNRDY
;
A
#
# COMPACT_ATOMS: atom_id res chain seq x y z
N MET A 1 -10.10 -7.71 24.70
CA MET A 1 -9.15 -6.57 24.64
C MET A 1 -9.88 -5.29 25.04
N GLN A 2 -9.61 -4.78 26.25
CA GLN A 2 -10.33 -3.65 26.85
C GLN A 2 -10.16 -2.34 26.05
N VAL A 3 -9.05 -2.18 25.33
CA VAL A 3 -8.74 -1.01 24.52
C VAL A 3 -9.74 -0.77 23.38
N ALA A 4 -10.30 -1.83 22.79
CA ALA A 4 -11.25 -1.71 21.68
C ALA A 4 -12.60 -1.09 22.08
N GLN A 5 -12.89 -0.97 23.39
CA GLN A 5 -14.13 -0.39 23.91
C GLN A 5 -14.16 1.15 23.80
N TYR A 6 -13.00 1.78 23.60
CA TYR A 6 -12.86 3.22 23.42
C TYR A 6 -12.90 3.67 21.96
N ASP A 7 -13.04 2.73 21.02
CA ASP A 7 -13.10 3.01 19.58
C ASP A 7 -14.55 2.99 19.11
N PRO A 8 -15.18 4.15 18.84
CA PRO A 8 -16.58 4.21 18.41
C PRO A 8 -16.81 3.60 17.01
N THR A 9 -15.76 3.32 16.25
CA THR A 9 -15.87 2.68 14.92
C THR A 9 -15.97 1.16 14.98
N LYS A 10 -15.80 0.56 16.16
CA LYS A 10 -15.81 -0.90 16.36
C LYS A 10 -17.04 -1.34 17.16
N VAL A 11 -17.48 -2.58 16.90
CA VAL A 11 -18.59 -3.22 17.64
C VAL A 11 -18.35 -3.21 19.16
N ALA A 12 -17.09 -3.40 19.59
CA ALA A 12 -16.72 -3.35 21.00
C ALA A 12 -16.97 -1.97 21.67
N GLY A 13 -16.99 -0.89 20.89
CA GLY A 13 -17.25 0.48 21.33
C GLY A 13 -18.72 0.89 21.34
N GLN A 14 -19.66 -0.01 21.03
CA GLN A 14 -21.09 0.30 20.97
C GLN A 14 -21.68 0.85 22.29
N LYS A 15 -21.06 0.55 23.44
CA LYS A 15 -21.45 1.05 24.76
C LYS A 15 -20.68 2.29 25.21
N LEU A 16 -19.89 2.90 24.31
CA LEU A 16 -19.12 4.11 24.62
C LEU A 16 -20.07 5.27 24.97
N ALA A 17 -19.71 6.05 25.98
CA ALA A 17 -20.52 7.20 26.39
C ALA A 17 -20.62 8.21 25.23
N LYS A 18 -21.84 8.74 25.00
CA LYS A 18 -22.18 9.63 23.89
C LYS A 18 -21.19 10.79 23.72
N LYS A 19 -20.75 11.42 24.81
CA LYS A 19 -19.78 12.53 24.78
C LYS A 19 -18.47 12.20 24.05
N TRP A 20 -18.00 10.96 24.14
CA TRP A 20 -16.75 10.53 23.51
C TRP A 20 -16.94 10.18 22.04
N ALA A 21 -18.08 9.59 21.69
CA ALA A 21 -18.46 9.39 20.29
C ALA A 21 -18.65 10.73 19.56
N ASP A 22 -19.35 11.69 20.19
CA ASP A 22 -19.56 13.03 19.64
C ASP A 22 -18.21 13.76 19.45
N LEU A 23 -17.30 13.69 20.44
CA LEU A 23 -15.95 14.26 20.32
C LEU A 23 -15.15 13.60 19.18
N PHE A 24 -15.23 12.29 19.04
CA PHE A 24 -14.57 11.55 17.96
C PHE A 24 -15.06 12.03 16.60
N GLU A 25 -16.38 12.08 16.37
CA GLU A 25 -16.94 12.48 15.09
C GLU A 25 -16.67 13.96 14.78
N ALA A 26 -16.77 14.85 15.78
CA ALA A 26 -16.43 16.26 15.61
C ALA A 26 -14.96 16.44 15.21
N THR A 27 -14.05 15.73 15.88
CA THR A 27 -12.61 15.80 15.59
C THR A 27 -12.29 15.19 14.22
N ARG A 28 -12.93 14.05 13.88
CA ARG A 28 -12.79 13.40 12.58
C ARG A 28 -13.29 14.28 11.45
N LYS A 29 -14.43 14.94 11.63
CA LYS A 29 -14.97 15.89 10.67
C LYS A 29 -14.00 17.04 10.44
N ARG A 30 -13.56 17.70 11.53
CA ARG A 30 -12.61 18.82 11.46
C ARG A 30 -11.31 18.42 10.77
N PHE A 31 -10.73 17.27 11.13
CA PHE A 31 -9.52 16.76 10.49
C PHE A 31 -9.72 16.50 8.99
N ARG A 32 -10.86 15.95 8.57
CA ARG A 32 -11.15 15.72 7.15
C ARG A 32 -11.31 17.03 6.38
N GLU A 33 -11.92 18.04 6.99
CA GLU A 33 -12.05 19.38 6.41
C GLU A 33 -10.67 20.05 6.28
N GLU A 34 -9.86 20.05 7.33
CA GLU A 34 -8.49 20.58 7.31
C GLU A 34 -7.61 19.86 6.27
N VAL A 35 -7.70 18.53 6.16
CA VAL A 35 -6.95 17.78 5.14
C VAL A 35 -7.47 18.06 3.73
N ALA A 36 -8.77 18.30 3.55
CA ALA A 36 -9.33 18.66 2.26
C ALA A 36 -8.83 20.03 1.75
N GLU A 37 -8.42 20.93 2.65
CA GLU A 37 -7.78 22.20 2.30
C GLU A 37 -6.35 22.03 1.76
N ILE A 38 -5.70 20.89 2.00
CA ILE A 38 -4.33 20.60 1.55
C ILE A 38 -4.40 19.98 0.15
N PRO A 39 -4.20 20.73 -0.95
CA PRO A 39 -4.50 20.22 -2.28
C PRO A 39 -3.58 19.07 -2.68
N ILE A 40 -2.34 19.06 -2.19
CA ILE A 40 -1.36 18.00 -2.46
C ILE A 40 -1.76 16.65 -1.83
N ALA A 41 -2.70 16.61 -0.88
CA ALA A 41 -3.24 15.37 -0.36
C ALA A 41 -4.12 14.65 -1.41
N ASP A 42 -4.73 15.40 -2.33
CA ASP A 42 -5.58 14.86 -3.39
C ASP A 42 -4.77 14.38 -4.60
N GLN A 43 -5.09 13.18 -5.08
CA GLN A 43 -4.40 12.56 -6.22
C GLN A 43 -4.61 13.33 -7.53
N ALA A 44 -5.82 13.83 -7.79
CA ALA A 44 -6.10 14.56 -9.02
C ALA A 44 -5.30 15.87 -9.08
N PHE A 45 -5.11 16.55 -7.94
CA PHE A 45 -4.23 17.71 -7.88
C PHE A 45 -2.77 17.35 -8.20
N ARG A 46 -2.22 16.30 -7.57
CA ARG A 46 -0.83 15.87 -7.83
C ARG A 46 -0.61 15.46 -9.28
N LEU A 47 -1.53 14.71 -9.89
CA LEU A 47 -1.45 14.32 -11.30
C LEU A 47 -1.46 15.54 -12.24
N ARG A 48 -2.28 16.56 -11.96
CA ARG A 48 -2.26 17.82 -12.72
C ARG A 48 -0.93 18.56 -12.57
N ALA A 49 -0.36 18.58 -11.36
CA ALA A 49 0.93 19.20 -11.13
C ALA A 49 2.05 18.46 -11.89
N LEU A 50 2.06 17.12 -11.85
CA LEU A 50 2.97 16.28 -12.62
C LEU A 50 2.84 16.55 -14.13
N GLY A 51 1.63 16.67 -14.67
CA GLY A 51 1.41 17.03 -16.08
C GLY A 51 2.09 18.34 -16.50
N LYS A 52 1.97 19.40 -15.68
CA LYS A 52 2.66 20.68 -15.92
C LYS A 52 4.19 20.55 -15.86
N ILE A 53 4.70 19.71 -14.96
CA ILE A 53 6.14 19.45 -14.85
C ILE A 53 6.63 18.68 -16.09
N TYR A 54 5.88 17.70 -16.56
CA TYR A 54 6.15 16.95 -17.79
C TYR A 54 6.27 17.90 -19.01
N GLU A 55 5.29 18.78 -19.21
CA GLU A 55 5.31 19.77 -20.30
C GLU A 55 6.56 20.67 -20.24
N ARG A 56 6.97 21.07 -19.02
CA ARG A 56 8.19 21.86 -18.82
C ARG A 56 9.46 21.08 -19.14
N HIS A 57 9.52 19.79 -18.84
CA HIS A 57 10.66 18.94 -19.19
C HIS A 57 10.75 18.73 -20.71
N ILE A 58 9.64 18.43 -21.37
CA ILE A 58 9.58 18.23 -22.82
C ILE A 58 9.93 19.52 -23.57
N SER A 59 9.39 20.68 -23.17
CA SER A 59 9.71 21.97 -23.81
C SER A 59 11.18 22.35 -23.71
N ARG A 60 11.91 21.79 -22.73
CA ARG A 60 13.37 21.96 -22.56
C ARG A 60 14.19 20.85 -23.19
N GLY A 61 13.57 19.91 -23.91
CA GLY A 61 14.24 18.74 -24.49
C GLY A 61 14.74 17.72 -23.45
N ASN A 62 14.35 17.84 -22.18
CA ASN A 62 14.77 16.95 -21.11
C ASN A 62 13.88 15.71 -21.05
N VAL A 63 14.13 14.76 -21.96
CA VAL A 63 13.36 13.51 -22.08
C VAL A 63 13.49 12.62 -20.85
N VAL A 64 14.67 12.57 -20.22
CA VAL A 64 14.91 11.77 -19.01
C VAL A 64 14.04 12.26 -17.85
N GLY A 65 13.99 13.59 -17.64
CA GLY A 65 13.12 14.18 -16.63
C GLY A 65 11.64 13.95 -16.92
N ALA A 66 11.23 14.04 -18.19
CA ALA A 66 9.86 13.75 -18.60
C ALA A 66 9.47 12.28 -18.31
N ALA A 67 10.36 11.32 -18.59
CA ALA A 67 10.15 9.91 -18.29
C ALA A 67 9.99 9.65 -16.78
N GLY A 68 10.80 10.30 -15.94
CA GLY A 68 10.66 10.19 -14.48
C GLY A 68 9.34 10.74 -13.94
N VAL A 69 8.80 11.81 -14.55
CA VAL A 69 7.48 12.35 -14.20
C VAL A 69 6.36 11.39 -14.57
N LEU A 70 6.46 10.74 -15.74
CA LEU A 70 5.52 9.71 -16.17
C LEU A 70 5.54 8.49 -15.23
N GLU A 71 6.73 8.04 -14.82
CA GLU A 71 6.89 6.97 -13.84
C GLU A 71 6.22 7.34 -12.51
N GLN A 72 6.43 8.57 -12.03
CA GLN A 72 5.81 9.03 -10.79
C GLN A 72 4.28 9.09 -10.90
N ALA A 73 3.74 9.56 -12.02
CA ALA A 73 2.29 9.55 -12.27
C ALA A 73 1.75 8.10 -12.29
N ALA A 74 2.46 7.16 -12.91
CA ALA A 74 2.09 5.76 -12.93
C ALA A 74 2.10 5.12 -11.53
N LYS A 75 3.09 5.45 -10.69
CA LYS A 75 3.15 4.98 -9.29
C LYS A 75 1.96 5.48 -8.47
N GLU A 76 1.56 6.73 -8.66
CA GLU A 76 0.39 7.28 -7.98
C GLU A 76 -0.92 6.62 -8.42
N VAL A 77 -1.11 6.40 -9.73
CA VAL A 77 -2.30 5.72 -10.27
C VAL A 77 -2.34 4.24 -9.90
N GLY A 78 -1.20 3.56 -9.93
CA GLY A 78 -1.06 2.15 -9.57
C GLY A 78 -1.14 1.85 -8.07
N GLY A 79 -1.43 2.85 -7.23
CA GLY A 79 -1.60 2.64 -5.79
C GLY A 79 -0.30 2.29 -5.06
N ALA A 80 0.88 2.56 -5.63
CA ALA A 80 2.18 2.22 -5.06
C ALA A 80 2.43 2.87 -3.69
N PHE A 81 1.76 4.00 -3.42
CA PHE A 81 1.84 4.73 -2.14
C PHE A 81 0.65 4.46 -1.21
N THR A 82 -0.15 3.43 -1.50
CA THR A 82 -1.24 3.01 -0.62
C THR A 82 -0.78 1.87 0.27
N ASN A 83 -1.34 1.78 1.48
CA ASN A 83 -1.09 0.66 2.39
C ASN A 83 -1.75 -0.66 1.93
N ARG A 84 -2.37 -0.69 0.75
CA ARG A 84 -3.00 -1.88 0.18
C ARG A 84 -1.95 -2.66 -0.62
N ARG A 85 -1.55 -3.82 -0.11
CA ARG A 85 -0.85 -4.85 -0.88
C ARG A 85 -1.84 -5.96 -1.22
N GLU A 86 -2.05 -6.19 -2.51
CA GLU A 86 -2.76 -7.39 -2.95
C GLU A 86 -1.78 -8.57 -2.93
N HIS A 87 -1.99 -9.48 -1.97
CA HIS A 87 -1.35 -10.79 -1.92
C HIS A 87 -2.26 -11.79 -2.64
N THR A 88 -2.52 -11.56 -3.92
CA THR A 88 -3.31 -12.45 -4.78
C THR A 88 -2.47 -12.85 -5.99
N GLY A 89 -2.79 -13.99 -6.58
CA GLY A 89 -2.33 -14.34 -7.91
C GLY A 89 -2.85 -13.34 -8.95
N ALA A 90 -2.30 -13.37 -10.16
CA ALA A 90 -2.66 -12.44 -11.24
C ALA A 90 -4.19 -12.30 -11.38
N GLY A 91 -4.69 -11.06 -11.42
CA GLY A 91 -6.12 -10.77 -11.56
C GLY A 91 -7.00 -11.13 -10.34
N GLY A 92 -6.42 -11.29 -9.15
CA GLY A 92 -7.17 -11.69 -7.95
C GLY A 92 -7.28 -13.21 -7.77
N GLY A 93 -6.56 -13.99 -8.57
CA GLY A 93 -6.55 -15.45 -8.47
C GLY A 93 -5.87 -15.97 -7.19
N PRO A 94 -6.00 -17.28 -6.90
CA PRO A 94 -5.25 -17.92 -5.82
C PRO A 94 -3.74 -17.76 -6.02
N ILE A 95 -2.99 -17.54 -4.94
CA ILE A 95 -1.52 -17.59 -4.99
C ILE A 95 -1.13 -19.04 -5.31
N GLU A 96 -0.42 -19.27 -6.42
CA GLU A 96 0.16 -20.58 -6.70
C GLU A 96 1.28 -20.88 -5.69
N GLN A 97 0.98 -21.76 -4.73
CA GLN A 97 1.98 -22.29 -3.81
C GLN A 97 2.65 -23.50 -4.47
N LYS A 98 3.85 -23.31 -5.02
CA LYS A 98 4.72 -24.45 -5.34
C LYS A 98 5.28 -25.02 -4.03
N ALA A 99 4.58 -25.98 -3.44
CA ALA A 99 5.14 -26.83 -2.41
C ALA A 99 6.15 -27.78 -3.07
N VAL A 100 7.45 -27.53 -2.91
CA VAL A 100 8.47 -28.52 -3.23
C VAL A 100 8.43 -29.54 -2.09
N VAL A 101 7.74 -30.66 -2.31
CA VAL A 101 7.85 -31.82 -1.43
C VAL A 101 9.16 -32.51 -1.80
N VAL A 102 10.22 -32.24 -1.05
CA VAL A 102 11.47 -32.98 -1.22
C VAL A 102 11.27 -34.36 -0.58
N ASP A 103 11.43 -35.43 -1.35
CA ASP A 103 11.38 -36.79 -0.81
C ASP A 103 12.59 -37.00 0.12
N GLY A 104 12.37 -37.53 1.32
CA GLY A 104 13.42 -37.71 2.32
C GLY A 104 14.58 -38.60 1.84
N LYS A 105 14.34 -39.43 0.83
CA LYS A 105 15.36 -40.25 0.16
C LYS A 105 16.33 -39.42 -0.67
N GLU A 106 15.85 -38.38 -1.36
CA GLU A 106 16.68 -37.50 -2.18
C GLU A 106 17.59 -36.63 -1.28
N VAL A 107 17.06 -36.16 -0.14
CA VAL A 107 17.86 -35.45 0.87
C VAL A 107 18.93 -36.36 1.45
N ALA A 108 18.59 -37.61 1.79
CA ALA A 108 19.54 -38.57 2.34
C ALA A 108 20.65 -38.93 1.32
N ALA A 109 20.30 -39.06 0.04
CA ALA A 109 21.27 -39.31 -1.03
C ALA A 109 22.22 -38.11 -1.23
N ALA A 110 21.69 -36.89 -1.27
CA ALA A 110 22.50 -35.68 -1.38
C ALA A 110 23.43 -35.49 -0.16
N VAL A 111 22.95 -35.79 1.05
CA VAL A 111 23.78 -35.74 2.28
C VAL A 111 24.85 -36.84 2.28
N ALA A 112 24.57 -38.02 1.72
CA ALA A 112 25.55 -39.09 1.61
C ALA A 112 26.65 -38.79 0.57
N GLU A 113 26.32 -38.13 -0.55
CA GLU A 113 27.33 -37.64 -1.50
C GLU A 113 28.23 -36.57 -0.88
N LEU A 114 27.66 -35.60 -0.18
CA LEU A 114 28.44 -34.56 0.53
C LEU A 114 29.40 -35.13 1.58
N ASN A 115 29.04 -36.24 2.23
CA ASN A 115 29.88 -36.92 3.21
C ASN A 115 30.94 -37.86 2.59
N ARG A 116 30.92 -38.09 1.27
CA ARG A 116 31.99 -38.83 0.57
C ARG A 116 33.17 -37.94 0.18
N ASP A 117 32.95 -36.63 0.12
CA ASP A 117 33.94 -35.63 -0.29
C ASP A 117 34.75 -35.05 0.91
N TYR A 118 34.59 -35.63 2.10
CA TYR A 118 35.40 -35.39 3.32
C TYR A 118 36.12 -36.67 3.76
#